data_AF-A0A8S3CFX0-F1
#
_entry.id   AF-A0A8S3CFX0-F1
#
_cell.length_a   1.000
_cell.length_b   1.000
_cell.length_c   1.000
_cell.angle_alpha   90.00
_cell.angle_beta   90.00
_cell.angle_gamma   90.00
#
_symmetry.space_group_name_H-M   'P 1'
#
loop_
_entity.id
_entity.type
_entity.pdbx_description
1 polymer ?
#
loop_
_entity_poly.entity_id
_entity_poly.type
_entity_poly.pdbx_seq_one_letter_code
_entity_poly.pdbx_strand_id
1 'polypeptide(L)'
;MNLWRGIERDIADNYTKDDIITWWGISSCSPSIDVIKGFLNRASTLFLVEAVRGKDISLYSSFSQEKEVLLFPATRLRVVSNALESPLLHVVHLQEIYDQNDSSSSTPVGPTTKSLTFRILTDEAGNRYELPVYKPYY
;
A
#
# COMPACT_ATOMS: atom_id res chain seq x y z
N MET A 1 2.15 -3.15 -10.99
CA MET A 1 0.95 -2.66 -11.70
C MET A 1 0.77 -1.19 -11.33
N ASN A 2 0.29 -0.35 -12.26
CA ASN A 2 0.10 1.07 -11.96
C ASN A 2 -1.37 1.30 -11.58
N LEU A 3 -1.59 1.80 -10.38
CA LEU A 3 -2.91 2.09 -9.82
C LEU A 3 -3.05 3.59 -9.61
N TRP A 4 -4.23 4.09 -9.91
CA TRP A 4 -4.59 5.49 -9.71
C TRP A 4 -5.62 5.61 -8.59
N ARG A 5 -5.45 6.62 -7.75
CA ARG A 5 -6.40 6.98 -6.70
C ARG A 5 -6.54 8.49 -6.60
N GLY A 6 -7.75 9.00 -6.73
CA GLY A 6 -8.07 10.41 -6.49
C GLY A 6 -8.52 10.66 -5.05
N ILE A 7 -8.13 11.79 -4.49
CA ILE A 7 -8.68 12.33 -3.24
C ILE A 7 -9.10 13.77 -3.49
N GLU A 8 -10.34 14.12 -3.12
CA GLU A 8 -10.93 15.45 -3.24
C GLU A 8 -10.39 16.46 -2.21
N ARG A 9 -9.09 16.40 -1.92
CA ARG A 9 -8.37 17.32 -1.04
C ARG A 9 -6.92 17.34 -1.45
N ASP A 10 -6.32 18.51 -1.38
CA ASP A 10 -4.89 18.66 -1.50
C ASP A 10 -4.17 18.24 -0.22
N ILE A 11 -3.39 17.17 -0.33
CA ILE A 11 -2.54 16.64 0.74
C ILE A 11 -1.14 16.33 0.23
N ALA A 12 -0.75 16.88 -0.92
CA ALA A 12 0.51 16.54 -1.59
C ALA A 12 1.74 16.92 -0.77
N ASP A 13 1.66 18.01 0.01
CA ASP A 13 2.72 18.49 0.91
C ASP A 13 3.14 17.48 1.99
N ASN A 14 2.30 16.48 2.28
CA ASN A 14 2.63 15.43 3.26
C ASN A 14 3.58 14.37 2.71
N TYR A 15 3.97 14.46 1.43
CA TYR A 15 4.75 13.44 0.73
C TYR A 15 6.04 14.06 0.19
N THR A 16 7.13 13.88 0.93
CA THR A 16 8.46 14.33 0.48
C THR A 16 9.15 13.18 -0.24
N LYS A 17 9.91 13.49 -1.30
CA LYS A 17 10.68 12.48 -2.02
C LYS A 17 11.53 11.61 -1.07
N ASP A 18 11.60 10.33 -1.39
CA ASP A 18 12.34 9.27 -0.68
C ASP A 18 11.77 8.88 0.69
N ASP A 19 10.71 9.55 1.17
CA ASP A 19 9.98 9.13 2.37
C ASP A 19 9.38 7.73 2.20
N ILE A 20 9.39 6.98 3.29
CA ILE A 20 8.71 5.70 3.40
C ILE A 20 7.50 5.87 4.30
N ILE A 21 6.33 5.62 3.73
CA ILE A 21 5.05 5.71 4.43
C ILE A 21 4.41 4.33 4.54
N THR A 22 3.57 4.17 5.56
CA THR A 22 2.67 3.02 5.67
C THR A 22 1.26 3.46 5.31
N TRP A 23 0.72 2.91 4.22
CA TRP A 23 -0.65 3.12 3.80
C TRP A 23 -1.59 2.24 4.63
N TRP A 24 -2.12 2.78 5.72
CA TRP A 24 -2.86 2.00 6.72
C TRP A 24 -4.24 1.52 6.26
N GLY A 25 -4.93 2.26 5.40
CA GLY A 25 -6.30 1.96 4.99
C GLY A 25 -6.38 0.97 3.82
N ILE A 26 -7.51 0.26 3.72
CA ILE A 26 -7.92 -0.35 2.45
C ILE A 26 -8.27 0.79 1.50
N SER A 27 -7.82 0.71 0.26
CA SER A 27 -8.10 1.76 -0.73
C SER A 27 -8.52 1.19 -2.06
N SER A 28 -9.69 1.62 -2.51
CA SER A 28 -10.14 1.40 -3.88
C SER A 28 -9.32 2.27 -4.84
N CYS A 29 -8.85 1.64 -5.90
CA CYS A 29 -8.02 2.22 -6.95
C CYS A 29 -8.47 1.69 -8.31
N SER A 30 -8.05 2.34 -9.39
CA SER A 30 -8.27 1.85 -10.76
C SER A 30 -6.98 1.91 -11.58
N PRO A 31 -6.71 0.93 -12.46
CA PRO A 31 -5.65 1.06 -13.46
C PRO A 31 -6.02 2.05 -14.57
N SER A 32 -7.28 2.49 -14.67
CA SER A 32 -7.76 3.42 -15.68
C SER A 32 -7.78 4.86 -15.15
N ILE A 33 -6.95 5.73 -15.73
CA ILE A 33 -6.96 7.16 -15.39
C ILE A 33 -8.29 7.81 -15.74
N ASP A 34 -8.98 7.34 -16.79
CA ASP A 34 -10.25 7.92 -17.23
C ASP A 34 -11.38 7.70 -16.22
N VAL A 35 -11.33 6.58 -15.49
CA VAL A 35 -12.24 6.32 -14.37
C VAL A 35 -11.95 7.32 -13.24
N ILE A 36 -10.68 7.48 -12.87
CA ILE A 36 -10.28 8.33 -11.74
C ILE A 36 -10.57 9.82 -12.00
N LYS A 37 -10.53 10.29 -13.25
CA LYS A 37 -10.87 11.68 -13.59
C LYS A 37 -12.25 12.12 -13.07
N GLY A 38 -13.21 11.19 -12.99
CA GLY A 38 -14.54 11.48 -12.44
C GLY A 38 -14.57 11.73 -10.92
N PHE A 39 -13.52 11.32 -10.20
CA PHE A 39 -13.38 11.46 -8.75
C PHE A 39 -12.47 12.64 -8.34
N LEU A 40 -12.01 13.44 -9.33
CA LEU A 40 -11.14 14.59 -9.10
C LEU A 40 -11.95 15.89 -9.14
N ASN A 41 -11.73 16.74 -8.13
CA ASN A 41 -12.28 18.09 -8.04
C ASN A 41 -11.15 19.14 -8.09
N ARG A 42 -11.51 20.42 -8.00
CA ARG A 42 -10.51 21.49 -7.84
C ARG A 42 -9.71 21.28 -6.56
N ALA A 43 -8.39 21.43 -6.63
CA ALA A 43 -7.46 21.20 -5.52
C ALA A 43 -7.55 19.76 -4.97
N SER A 44 -7.51 18.78 -5.88
CA SER A 44 -7.43 17.36 -5.53
C SER A 44 -5.99 16.85 -5.60
N THR A 45 -5.72 15.76 -4.89
CA THR A 45 -4.48 15.00 -5.02
C THR A 45 -4.76 13.70 -5.76
N LEU A 46 -3.99 13.43 -6.81
CA LEU A 46 -3.99 12.19 -7.56
C LEU A 46 -2.74 11.39 -7.20
N PHE A 47 -2.94 10.16 -6.77
CA PHE A 47 -1.87 9.21 -6.49
C PHE A 47 -1.65 8.29 -7.68
N LEU A 48 -0.40 8.20 -8.13
CA LEU A 48 0.10 7.11 -8.96
C LEU A 48 0.82 6.12 -8.04
N VAL A 49 0.29 4.91 -7.90
CA VAL A 49 0.88 3.86 -7.07
C VAL A 49 1.37 2.72 -7.96
N GLU A 50 2.68 2.49 -7.99
CA GLU A 50 3.28 1.28 -8.54
C GLU A 50 3.13 0.14 -7.52
N ALA A 51 1.96 -0.49 -7.52
CA ALA A 51 1.64 -1.57 -6.59
C ALA A 51 2.19 -2.92 -7.08
N VAL A 52 2.67 -3.73 -6.15
CA VAL A 52 3.01 -5.15 -6.36
C VAL A 52 1.83 -6.03 -5.95
N ARG A 53 1.13 -5.70 -4.86
CA ARG A 53 0.10 -6.54 -4.24
C ARG A 53 -1.32 -5.95 -4.27
N GLY A 54 -1.80 -5.55 -5.44
CA GLY A 54 -3.20 -5.18 -5.64
C GLY A 54 -4.10 -6.39 -5.89
N LYS A 55 -5.38 -6.33 -5.47
CA LYS A 55 -6.39 -7.34 -5.82
C LYS A 55 -7.46 -6.75 -6.74
N ASP A 56 -7.53 -7.25 -7.96
CA ASP A 56 -8.64 -6.97 -8.87
C ASP A 56 -9.93 -7.56 -8.30
N ILE A 57 -10.92 -6.69 -8.08
CA ILE A 57 -12.26 -7.04 -7.61
C ILE A 57 -13.34 -6.59 -8.59
N SER A 58 -12.99 -6.24 -9.83
CA SER A 58 -13.92 -5.77 -10.86
C SER A 58 -15.11 -6.70 -11.10
N LEU A 59 -14.92 -8.02 -10.94
CA LEU A 59 -15.99 -9.03 -11.06
C LEU A 59 -16.97 -9.04 -9.88
N TYR A 60 -16.56 -8.49 -8.74
CA TYR A 60 -17.36 -8.42 -7.51
C TYR A 60 -17.89 -7.01 -7.26
N SER A 61 -17.37 -6.01 -7.97
CA SER A 61 -17.79 -4.61 -7.87
C SER A 61 -19.13 -4.40 -8.57
N SER A 62 -20.00 -3.57 -7.99
CA SER A 62 -21.23 -3.13 -8.64
C SER A 62 -20.96 -2.32 -9.93
N PHE A 63 -19.74 -1.80 -10.08
CA PHE A 63 -19.31 -1.01 -11.23
C PHE A 63 -18.09 -1.66 -11.91
N SER A 64 -18.29 -2.81 -12.54
CA SER A 64 -17.21 -3.60 -13.17
C SER A 64 -16.37 -2.83 -14.19
N GLN A 65 -16.95 -1.80 -14.83
CA GLN A 65 -16.25 -0.94 -15.80
C GLN A 65 -15.15 -0.08 -15.16
N GLU A 66 -15.22 0.17 -13.85
CA GLU A 66 -14.20 0.95 -13.12
C GLU A 66 -12.89 0.18 -12.95
N LYS A 67 -12.89 -1.13 -13.23
CA LYS A 67 -11.73 -2.03 -13.06
C LYS A 67 -11.13 -1.89 -11.67
N GLU A 68 -11.99 -1.96 -10.66
CA GLU A 68 -11.62 -1.71 -9.28
C GLU A 68 -10.54 -2.69 -8.79
N VAL A 69 -9.47 -2.13 -8.23
CA VAL A 69 -8.37 -2.85 -7.60
C VAL A 69 -8.22 -2.35 -6.17
N LEU A 70 -8.25 -3.26 -5.20
CA LEU A 70 -7.98 -2.94 -3.80
C LEU A 70 -6.47 -2.90 -3.56
N LEU A 71 -5.99 -1.75 -3.08
CA LEU A 71 -4.72 -1.62 -2.39
C LEU A 71 -4.90 -2.07 -0.94
N PHE A 72 -4.06 -2.99 -0.49
CA PHE A 72 -4.14 -3.56 0.85
C PHE A 72 -3.72 -2.58 1.94
N PRO A 73 -4.25 -2.76 3.17
CA PRO A 73 -3.82 -1.97 4.32
C PRO A 73 -2.39 -2.35 4.72
N ALA A 74 -1.75 -1.47 5.47
CA ALA A 74 -0.35 -1.58 5.87
C ALA A 74 0.64 -1.77 4.70
N THR A 75 0.29 -1.29 3.50
CA THR A 75 1.20 -1.32 2.36
C THR A 75 2.31 -0.28 2.57
N ARG A 76 3.57 -0.70 2.52
CA ARG A 76 4.71 0.23 2.58
C ARG A 76 4.96 0.83 1.20
N LEU A 77 4.98 2.15 1.12
CA LEU A 77 5.17 2.89 -0.12
C LEU A 77 6.35 3.84 0.04
N ARG A 78 7.20 3.93 -0.99
CA ARG A 78 8.22 4.97 -1.13
C ARG A 78 7.68 6.09 -2.01
N VAL A 79 7.90 7.34 -1.62
CA VAL A 79 7.66 8.50 -2.47
C VAL A 79 8.78 8.60 -3.50
N VAL A 80 8.44 8.44 -4.79
CA VAL A 80 9.43 8.33 -5.88
C VAL A 80 9.97 9.70 -6.29
N SER A 81 9.12 10.72 -6.27
CA SER A 81 9.46 12.09 -6.63
C SER A 81 8.70 13.07 -5.76
N ASN A 82 9.18 14.31 -5.69
CA ASN A 82 8.36 15.40 -5.16
C ASN A 82 7.06 15.49 -5.96
N ALA A 83 6.00 15.95 -5.30
CA ALA A 83 4.71 16.11 -5.94
C ALA A 83 4.82 17.04 -7.16
N LEU A 84 4.11 16.70 -8.23
CA LEU A 84 3.92 17.60 -9.35
C LEU A 84 2.81 18.58 -8.99
N GLU A 85 3.18 19.84 -8.79
CA GLU A 85 2.25 20.90 -8.43
C GLU A 85 1.59 21.55 -9.64
N SER A 86 0.27 21.66 -9.60
CA SER A 86 -0.53 22.42 -10.56
C SER A 86 -1.70 23.06 -9.81
N PRO A 87 -2.16 24.26 -10.21
CA PRO A 87 -3.17 25.03 -9.46
C PRO A 87 -4.47 24.28 -9.15
N LEU A 88 -4.77 23.19 -9.87
CA LEU A 88 -6.02 22.44 -9.73
C LEU A 88 -5.82 20.97 -9.33
N LEU A 89 -4.61 20.43 -9.47
CA LEU A 89 -4.35 19.00 -9.32
C LEU A 89 -2.90 18.76 -8.92
N HIS A 90 -2.70 18.12 -7.79
CA HIS A 90 -1.38 17.67 -7.35
C HIS A 90 -1.20 16.19 -7.64
N VAL A 91 -0.06 15.78 -8.18
CA VAL A 91 0.22 14.36 -8.47
C VAL A 91 1.34 13.86 -7.57
N VAL A 92 1.08 12.79 -6.81
CA VAL A 92 2.05 12.11 -5.95
C VAL A 92 2.36 10.73 -6.52
N HIS A 93 3.65 10.44 -6.73
CA HIS A 93 4.12 9.15 -7.24
C HIS A 93 4.68 8.28 -6.12
N LEU A 94 4.07 7.12 -5.93
CA LEU A 94 4.37 6.15 -4.90
C LEU A 94 4.77 4.81 -5.52
N GLN A 95 5.73 4.13 -4.92
CA GLN A 95 6.14 2.79 -5.30
C GLN A 95 6.04 1.85 -4.10
N GLU A 96 5.36 0.71 -4.27
CA GLU A 96 5.30 -0.29 -3.21
C GLU A 96 6.66 -0.92 -2.95
N ILE A 97 7.06 -0.92 -1.68
CA ILE A 97 8.26 -1.60 -1.21
C ILE A 97 7.88 -3.05 -0.92
N TYR A 98 8.32 -3.95 -1.79
CA TYR A 98 8.13 -5.37 -1.63
C TYR A 98 9.50 -6.06 -1.49
N ASP A 99 9.79 -6.56 -0.29
CA ASP A 99 11.03 -7.30 -0.03
C ASP A 99 10.87 -8.73 -0.57
N GLN A 100 11.51 -9.03 -1.70
CA GLN A 100 11.61 -10.39 -2.28
C GLN A 100 12.73 -11.22 -1.63
N ASN A 101 13.27 -10.80 -0.48
CA ASN A 101 14.40 -11.46 0.16
C ASN A 101 13.98 -12.24 1.41
N ASP A 102 13.30 -13.37 1.20
CA ASP A 102 13.24 -14.46 2.18
C ASP A 102 14.05 -15.70 1.72
N SER A 103 14.93 -15.55 0.72
CA SER A 103 15.76 -16.66 0.25
C SER A 103 17.11 -16.22 -0.34
N SER A 104 18.01 -15.75 0.50
CA SER A 104 19.45 -16.04 0.36
C SER A 104 20.20 -15.73 1.67
N SER A 105 20.81 -16.77 2.22
CA SER A 105 21.70 -16.72 3.37
C SER A 105 22.96 -15.91 3.10
N SER A 106 23.12 -14.77 3.77
CA SER A 106 24.44 -14.32 4.24
C SER A 106 24.25 -13.33 5.39
N THR A 107 24.79 -13.68 6.54
CA THR A 107 24.79 -12.86 7.75
C THR A 107 25.86 -11.78 7.62
N PRO A 108 25.54 -10.50 7.87
CA PRO A 108 26.45 -9.62 8.56
C PRO A 108 25.91 -9.33 9.95
N VAL A 109 26.76 -9.60 10.94
CA VAL A 109 26.49 -9.42 12.36
C VAL A 109 26.36 -7.92 12.67
N GLY A 110 25.16 -7.48 13.06
CA GLY A 110 24.77 -6.11 13.45
C GLY A 110 23.46 -6.14 14.27
N PRO A 111 23.15 -5.11 15.08
CA PRO A 111 22.69 -5.28 16.45
C PRO A 111 21.30 -5.93 16.57
N THR A 112 21.27 -7.01 17.36
CA THR A 112 20.15 -7.79 17.91
C THR A 112 18.74 -7.33 17.49
N THR A 113 18.28 -7.79 16.33
CA THR A 113 16.85 -7.89 16.06
C THR A 113 16.27 -8.90 17.04
N LYS A 114 15.37 -8.46 17.93
CA LYS A 114 14.64 -9.37 18.82
C LYS A 114 13.87 -10.36 17.95
N SER A 115 14.30 -11.62 17.93
CA SER A 115 13.61 -12.70 17.25
C SER A 115 12.22 -12.85 17.85
N LEU A 116 11.21 -12.44 17.09
CA LEU A 116 9.81 -12.64 17.43
C LEU A 116 9.50 -14.11 17.21
N THR A 117 9.18 -14.82 18.30
CA THR A 117 8.75 -16.21 18.22
C THR A 117 7.24 -16.23 17.96
N PHE A 118 6.80 -16.97 16.94
CA PHE A 118 5.38 -17.15 16.61
C PHE A 118 4.94 -18.57 16.99
N ARG A 119 3.69 -18.71 17.44
CA ARG A 119 3.01 -20.01 17.61
C ARG A 119 2.03 -20.17 16.46
N ILE A 120 2.11 -21.31 15.78
CA ILE A 120 1.14 -21.72 14.77
C ILE A 120 -0.01 -22.44 15.47
N LEU A 121 -1.23 -21.93 15.30
CA LEU A 121 -2.46 -22.58 15.73
C LEU A 121 -3.25 -23.05 14.52
N THR A 122 -4.01 -24.12 14.69
CA THR A 122 -4.97 -24.60 13.68
C THR A 122 -6.34 -24.69 14.33
N ASP A 123 -7.36 -24.12 13.70
CA ASP A 123 -8.74 -24.23 14.17
C ASP A 123 -9.39 -25.56 13.74
N GLU A 124 -10.62 -25.78 14.20
CA GLU A 124 -11.41 -26.98 13.85
C GLU A 124 -11.77 -27.05 12.35
N ALA A 125 -11.70 -25.91 11.64
CA ALA A 125 -11.90 -25.82 10.20
C ALA A 125 -10.60 -26.02 9.40
N GLY A 126 -9.46 -26.25 10.06
CA GLY A 126 -8.16 -26.48 9.43
C GLY A 126 -7.40 -25.20 9.04
N ASN A 127 -7.88 -24.01 9.41
CA ASN A 127 -7.21 -22.75 9.12
C ASN A 127 -6.01 -22.55 10.04
N ARG A 128 -4.87 -22.12 9.47
CA ARG A 128 -3.62 -21.88 10.21
C ARG A 128 -3.45 -20.41 10.53
N TYR A 129 -3.11 -20.12 11.78
CA TYR A 129 -2.88 -18.77 12.30
C TYR A 129 -1.51 -18.67 12.95
N GLU A 130 -0.76 -17.61 12.65
CA GLU A 130 0.51 -17.30 13.30
C GLU A 130 0.29 -16.20 14.34
N LEU A 131 0.43 -16.53 15.62
CA LEU A 131 0.29 -15.57 16.71
C LEU A 131 1.65 -15.26 17.35
N PRO A 132 2.01 -13.98 17.54
CA PRO A 132 3.25 -13.59 18.21
C PRO A 132 3.21 -14.00 19.68
N VAL A 133 4.26 -14.66 20.16
CA VAL A 133 4.41 -15.05 21.57
C VAL A 133 5.09 -13.91 22.31
N TYR A 134 4.31 -13.14 23.07
CA TYR A 134 4.85 -12.17 24.01
C TYR A 134 5.32 -12.87 25.29
N LYS A 135 6.59 -12.70 25.66
CA LYS A 135 7.06 -13.11 26.99
C LYS A 135 6.50 -12.13 28.03
N PRO A 136 5.92 -12.61 29.15
CA PRO A 136 5.48 -11.71 30.22
C PRO A 136 6.68 -10.98 30.82
N TYR A 137 6.54 -9.67 31.02
CA TYR A 137 7.50 -8.87 31.78
C TYR A 137 7.24 -9.14 33.27
N TYR A 138 8.18 -9.78 33.96
CA TYR A 138 8.25 -9.83 35.42
C TYR A 138 9.24 -8.79 35.92
#